data_AF-A0A6H1JZU7-F1
#
_entry.id   AF-A0A6H1JZU7-F1
#
_cell.length_a   1.000
_cell.length_b   1.000
_cell.length_c   1.000
_cell.angle_alpha   90.00
_cell.angle_beta   90.00
_cell.angle_gamma   90.00
#
_symmetry.space_group_name_H-M   'P 1'
#
loop_
_entity.id
_entity.type
_entity.pdbx_description
1 polymer ?
#
loop_
_entity_poly.entity_id
_entity_poly.type
_entity_poly.pdbx_seq_one_letter_code
_entity_poly.pdbx_strand_id
1 'polypeptide(L)'
;MSSNSADRASDSERGTKTRALSGKAMLTVVAVFTGISPYVADWNETHVLNPLWPPHAKFHNGQTMAMGTLLALATLYFVWRRRGDTRTNLYAATGFAGLYWVSQAAAILYPGAAYFDRPFDTPDMHVMGLPVQAVIEIVMLGLIAAAVALSRPAPPPGRPVLPQGRPVLPQGRPDAG
;
A
#
# COMPACT_ATOMS: atom_id res chain seq x y z
N MET A 1 -7.96 22.19 37.66
CA MET A 1 -7.75 20.86 37.05
C MET A 1 -8.14 20.86 35.56
N SER A 2 -7.53 21.72 34.73
CA SER A 2 -7.96 21.96 33.32
C SER A 2 -6.90 21.64 32.25
N SER A 3 -5.68 21.22 32.63
CA SER A 3 -4.57 20.97 31.69
C SER A 3 -4.65 19.64 30.93
N ASN A 4 -5.32 18.63 31.50
CA ASN A 4 -5.24 17.25 31.01
C ASN A 4 -5.97 16.98 29.67
N SER A 5 -6.92 17.83 29.29
CA SER A 5 -7.71 17.64 28.05
C SER A 5 -7.06 18.25 26.81
N ALA A 6 -6.39 19.40 26.97
CA ALA A 6 -5.69 20.07 25.87
C ALA A 6 -4.43 19.29 25.47
N ASP A 7 -3.68 18.78 26.45
CA ASP A 7 -2.49 17.98 26.21
C ASP A 7 -2.82 16.70 25.43
N ARG A 8 -3.88 15.98 25.84
CA ARG A 8 -4.36 14.76 25.14
C ARG A 8 -4.80 15.02 23.69
N ALA A 9 -5.43 16.17 23.43
CA ALA A 9 -5.83 16.54 22.07
C ALA A 9 -4.58 16.80 21.19
N SER A 10 -3.59 17.51 21.73
CA SER A 10 -2.34 17.80 21.02
C SER A 10 -1.51 16.53 20.71
N ASP A 11 -1.49 15.57 21.63
CA ASP A 11 -0.81 14.29 21.46
C ASP A 11 -1.48 13.41 20.41
N SER A 12 -2.82 13.40 20.39
CA SER A 12 -3.63 12.68 19.39
C SER A 12 -3.41 13.24 17.98
N GLU A 13 -3.39 14.57 17.82
CA GLU A 13 -3.10 15.21 16.53
C GLU A 13 -1.68 14.93 16.05
N ARG A 14 -0.70 15.00 16.95
CA ARG A 14 0.70 14.69 16.64
C ARG A 14 0.85 13.24 16.19
N GLY A 15 0.22 12.30 16.90
CA GLY A 15 0.21 10.88 16.55
C GLY A 15 -0.41 10.62 15.17
N THR A 16 -1.50 11.31 14.85
CA THR A 16 -2.16 11.20 13.53
C THR A 16 -1.28 11.73 12.40
N LYS A 17 -0.64 12.89 12.59
CA LYS A 17 0.28 13.48 11.59
C LYS A 17 1.50 12.58 11.37
N THR A 18 2.10 12.03 12.44
CA THR A 18 3.23 11.11 12.34
C THR A 18 2.87 9.85 11.54
N ARG A 19 1.73 9.22 11.84
CA ARG A 19 1.27 8.02 11.11
C ARG A 19 1.04 8.30 9.62
N ALA A 20 0.41 9.44 9.29
CA ALA A 20 0.20 9.85 7.92
C ALA A 20 1.54 10.11 7.18
N LEU A 21 2.51 10.72 7.85
CA LEU A 21 3.84 10.93 7.28
C LEU A 21 4.58 9.60 7.05
N SER A 22 4.50 8.66 8.00
CA SER A 22 5.06 7.31 7.83
C SER A 22 4.45 6.59 6.63
N GLY A 23 3.12 6.63 6.46
CA GLY A 23 2.46 6.03 5.28
C GLY A 23 2.93 6.64 3.96
N LYS A 24 3.09 7.96 3.90
CA LYS A 24 3.66 8.64 2.72
C LYS A 24 5.11 8.27 2.45
N ALA A 25 5.93 8.15 3.49
CA ALA A 25 7.32 7.73 3.36
C ALA A 25 7.41 6.30 2.79
N MET A 26 6.59 5.38 3.28
CA MET A 26 6.52 4.00 2.77
C MET A 26 6.12 3.96 1.29
N LEU A 27 5.06 4.68 0.89
CA LEU A 27 4.66 4.75 -0.53
C LEU A 27 5.72 5.43 -1.41
N THR A 28 6.47 6.39 -0.87
CA THR A 28 7.59 7.02 -1.57
C THR A 28 8.72 6.02 -1.81
N VAL A 29 9.07 5.21 -0.80
CA VAL A 29 10.07 4.13 -0.94
C VAL A 29 9.63 3.11 -1.99
N VAL A 30 8.38 2.66 -1.93
CA VAL A 30 7.81 1.72 -2.92
C VAL A 30 7.88 2.33 -4.33
N ALA A 31 7.48 3.59 -4.50
CA ALA A 31 7.51 4.23 -5.81
C ALA A 31 8.93 4.36 -6.37
N VAL A 32 9.89 4.80 -5.56
CA VAL A 32 11.30 4.91 -5.99
C VAL A 32 11.85 3.55 -6.37
N PHE A 33 11.58 2.51 -5.57
CA PHE A 33 12.00 1.16 -5.87
C PHE A 33 11.37 0.67 -7.18
N THR A 34 10.05 0.76 -7.35
CA THR A 34 9.33 0.39 -8.58
C THR A 34 9.82 1.12 -9.84
N GLY A 35 10.21 2.39 -9.71
CA GLY A 35 10.72 3.16 -10.85
C GLY A 35 12.14 2.81 -11.29
N ILE A 36 12.94 2.17 -10.42
CA ILE A 36 14.37 1.94 -10.66
C ILE A 36 14.70 0.44 -10.77
N SER A 37 14.14 -0.39 -9.88
CA SER A 37 14.48 -1.80 -9.76
C SER A 37 14.32 -2.59 -11.07
N PRO A 38 13.34 -2.34 -11.95
CA PRO A 38 13.21 -3.09 -13.21
C PRO A 38 14.40 -2.84 -14.14
N TYR A 39 14.95 -1.63 -14.17
CA TYR A 39 16.14 -1.36 -14.98
C TYR A 39 17.39 -2.01 -14.39
N VAL A 40 17.48 -2.12 -13.07
CA VAL A 40 18.59 -2.83 -12.41
C VAL A 40 18.50 -4.34 -12.67
N ALA A 41 17.30 -4.91 -12.60
CA ALA A 41 17.07 -6.34 -12.75
C ALA A 41 17.09 -6.79 -14.22
N ASP A 42 16.58 -5.98 -15.14
CA ASP A 42 16.24 -6.44 -16.49
C ASP A 42 17.19 -5.89 -17.57
N TRP A 43 18.03 -4.90 -17.25
CA TRP A 43 18.99 -4.33 -18.20
C TRP A 43 20.29 -5.13 -18.28
N ASN A 44 20.19 -6.40 -18.65
CA ASN A 44 21.33 -7.32 -18.78
C ASN A 44 21.01 -8.51 -19.71
N GLU A 45 21.98 -9.42 -19.86
CA GLU A 45 21.98 -10.59 -20.74
C GLU A 45 21.02 -11.70 -20.30
N THR A 46 20.50 -11.65 -19.08
CA THR A 46 19.45 -12.57 -18.65
C THR A 46 18.05 -12.11 -19.10
N HIS A 47 17.90 -10.82 -19.41
CA HIS A 47 16.63 -10.17 -19.74
C HIS A 47 16.68 -9.39 -21.07
N VAL A 48 16.61 -8.05 -21.07
CA VAL A 48 16.39 -7.26 -22.29
C VAL A 48 17.51 -7.44 -23.34
N LEU A 49 18.73 -7.78 -22.90
CA LEU A 49 19.88 -8.05 -23.77
C LEU A 49 20.03 -9.54 -24.10
N ASN A 50 19.18 -10.42 -23.58
CA ASN A 50 19.26 -11.86 -23.78
C ASN A 50 19.19 -12.23 -25.28
N PRO A 51 20.21 -12.89 -25.85
CA PRO A 51 20.23 -13.22 -27.27
C PRO A 51 19.22 -14.33 -27.64
N LEU A 52 18.74 -15.10 -26.67
CA LEU A 52 17.80 -16.20 -26.87
C LEU A 52 16.33 -15.73 -26.84
N TRP A 53 16.06 -14.56 -26.27
CA TRP A 53 14.71 -14.00 -26.22
C TRP A 53 14.25 -13.54 -27.61
N PRO A 54 13.05 -13.92 -28.07
CA PRO A 54 12.45 -13.35 -29.26
C PRO A 54 12.32 -11.82 -29.13
N PRO A 55 12.39 -11.05 -30.24
CA PRO A 55 12.26 -9.59 -30.18
C PRO A 55 11.00 -9.10 -29.44
N HIS A 56 9.89 -9.84 -29.52
CA HIS A 56 8.65 -9.47 -28.85
C HIS A 56 8.70 -9.61 -27.31
N ALA A 57 9.46 -10.57 -26.78
CA ALA A 57 9.68 -10.68 -25.33
C ALA A 57 10.43 -9.46 -24.80
N LYS A 58 11.44 -8.99 -25.54
CA LYS A 58 12.18 -7.76 -25.23
C LYS A 58 11.29 -6.52 -25.27
N PHE A 59 10.35 -6.46 -26.22
CA PHE A 59 9.34 -5.39 -26.27
C PHE A 59 8.48 -5.35 -25.01
N HIS A 60 7.94 -6.48 -24.57
CA HIS A 60 7.14 -6.55 -23.35
C HIS A 60 7.96 -6.33 -22.07
N ASN A 61 9.22 -6.72 -22.05
CA ASN A 61 10.12 -6.40 -20.94
C ASN A 61 10.41 -4.89 -20.86
N GLY A 62 10.75 -4.26 -22.00
CA GLY A 62 10.89 -2.80 -22.08
C GLY A 62 9.62 -2.05 -21.71
N GLN A 63 8.45 -2.56 -22.12
CA GLN A 63 7.14 -2.05 -21.69
C GLN A 63 7.00 -2.12 -20.17
N THR A 64 7.40 -3.22 -19.53
CA THR A 64 7.30 -3.40 -18.07
C THR A 64 8.21 -2.43 -17.32
N MET A 65 9.46 -2.25 -17.77
CA MET A 65 10.38 -1.27 -17.19
C MET A 65 9.84 0.16 -17.28
N ALA A 66 9.36 0.56 -18.47
CA ALA A 66 8.77 1.87 -18.69
C ALA A 66 7.49 2.08 -17.86
N MET A 67 6.63 1.06 -17.78
CA MET A 67 5.41 1.08 -16.98
C MET A 67 5.72 1.29 -15.49
N GLY A 68 6.76 0.62 -14.96
CA GLY A 68 7.25 0.81 -13.60
C GLY A 68 7.58 2.28 -13.31
N THR A 69 8.35 2.92 -14.19
CA THR A 69 8.66 4.37 -14.08
C THR A 69 7.40 5.24 -14.08
N LEU A 70 6.47 5.00 -15.01
CA LEU A 70 5.25 5.81 -15.12
C LEU A 70 4.35 5.66 -13.88
N LEU A 71 4.18 4.44 -13.38
CA LEU A 71 3.42 4.16 -12.15
C LEU A 71 4.10 4.72 -10.90
N ALA A 72 5.43 4.70 -10.83
CA ALA A 72 6.20 5.34 -9.79
C ALA A 72 5.96 6.86 -9.77
N LEU A 73 6.05 7.53 -10.92
CA LEU A 73 5.78 8.97 -11.04
C LEU A 73 4.34 9.32 -10.66
N ALA A 74 3.36 8.52 -11.09
CA ALA A 74 1.97 8.71 -10.71
C ALA A 74 1.78 8.54 -9.19
N THR A 75 2.40 7.52 -8.60
CA THR A 75 2.38 7.29 -7.15
C THR A 75 2.96 8.49 -6.40
N LEU A 76 4.17 8.94 -6.76
CA LEU A 76 4.82 10.08 -6.13
C LEU A 76 3.99 11.36 -6.25
N TYR A 77 3.40 11.60 -7.42
CA TYR A 77 2.51 12.73 -7.63
C TYR A 77 1.36 12.72 -6.62
N PHE A 78 0.63 11.62 -6.49
CA PHE A 78 -0.53 11.55 -5.61
C PHE A 78 -0.18 11.49 -4.12
N VAL A 79 0.96 10.90 -3.72
CA VAL A 79 1.45 10.93 -2.33
C VAL A 79 1.69 12.37 -1.84
N TRP A 80 2.26 13.21 -2.70
CA TRP A 80 2.68 14.57 -2.37
C TRP A 80 1.74 15.66 -2.87
N ARG A 81 0.66 15.30 -3.56
CA ARG A 81 -0.36 16.25 -4.05
C ARG A 81 -1.03 16.97 -2.87
N ARG A 82 -0.89 18.29 -2.82
CA ARG A 82 -1.48 19.15 -1.77
C ARG A 82 -2.95 19.52 -2.03
N ARG A 83 -3.42 19.41 -3.27
CA ARG A 83 -4.79 19.72 -3.68
C ARG A 83 -5.66 18.46 -3.72
N GLY A 84 -6.96 18.62 -3.47
CA GLY A 84 -7.95 17.55 -3.52
C GLY A 84 -8.15 16.84 -2.18
N ASP A 85 -9.11 15.90 -2.17
CA ASP A 85 -9.42 15.08 -1.00
C ASP A 85 -8.25 14.13 -0.66
N THR A 86 -7.88 14.10 0.62
CA THR A 86 -6.72 13.31 1.10
C THR A 86 -6.94 11.82 0.90
N ARG A 87 -8.17 11.34 1.07
CA ARG A 87 -8.52 9.93 0.92
C ARG A 87 -8.43 9.50 -0.54
N THR A 88 -8.91 10.33 -1.46
CA THR A 88 -8.81 10.11 -2.91
C THR A 88 -7.35 10.10 -3.37
N ASN A 89 -6.52 11.05 -2.90
CA ASN A 89 -5.09 11.07 -3.21
C ASN A 89 -4.38 9.82 -2.69
N LEU A 90 -4.70 9.36 -1.48
CA LEU A 90 -4.19 8.12 -0.93
C LEU A 90 -4.58 6.91 -1.80
N TYR A 91 -5.85 6.79 -2.18
CA TYR A 91 -6.32 5.67 -3.01
C TYR A 91 -5.68 5.65 -4.39
N ALA A 92 -5.52 6.82 -5.02
CA ALA A 92 -4.80 6.93 -6.28
C ALA A 92 -3.34 6.48 -6.10
N ALA A 93 -2.62 7.00 -5.11
CA ALA A 93 -1.24 6.62 -4.84
C ALA A 93 -1.08 5.11 -4.58
N THR A 94 -1.92 4.53 -3.72
CA THR A 94 -1.88 3.10 -3.40
C THR A 94 -2.29 2.24 -4.58
N GLY A 95 -3.23 2.72 -5.41
CA GLY A 95 -3.67 2.03 -6.62
C GLY A 95 -2.56 1.96 -7.66
N PHE A 96 -1.88 3.08 -7.95
CA PHE A 96 -0.75 3.09 -8.89
C PHE A 96 0.43 2.28 -8.39
N ALA A 97 0.77 2.38 -7.10
CA ALA A 97 1.82 1.56 -6.49
C ALA A 97 1.46 0.07 -6.56
N GLY A 98 0.23 -0.29 -6.20
CA GLY A 98 -0.24 -1.67 -6.16
C GLY A 98 -0.38 -2.30 -7.55
N LEU A 99 -0.75 -1.53 -8.58
CA LEU A 99 -0.97 -2.06 -9.92
C LEU A 99 0.28 -2.75 -10.49
N TYR A 100 1.46 -2.19 -10.25
CA TYR A 100 2.73 -2.80 -10.65
C TYR A 100 2.95 -4.15 -9.96
N TRP A 101 2.90 -4.18 -8.63
CA TRP A 101 3.19 -5.38 -7.85
C TRP A 101 2.13 -6.47 -7.97
N VAL A 102 0.85 -6.11 -8.07
CA VAL A 102 -0.24 -7.08 -8.26
C VAL A 102 -0.15 -7.71 -9.65
N SER A 103 0.11 -6.92 -10.70
CA SER A 103 0.26 -7.48 -12.05
C SER A 103 1.49 -8.38 -12.17
N GLN A 104 2.59 -8.03 -11.51
CA GLN A 104 3.79 -8.84 -11.45
C GLN A 104 3.56 -10.16 -10.70
N ALA A 105 2.95 -10.12 -9.50
CA ALA A 105 2.63 -11.33 -8.76
C ALA A 105 1.64 -12.26 -9.50
N ALA A 106 0.74 -11.68 -10.29
CA ALA A 106 -0.18 -12.45 -11.14
C ALA A 106 0.50 -13.05 -12.39
N ALA A 107 1.68 -12.58 -12.79
CA ALA A 107 2.33 -12.98 -14.03
C ALA A 107 2.66 -14.48 -14.07
N ILE A 108 2.96 -15.09 -12.91
CA ILE A 108 3.27 -16.53 -12.81
C ILE A 108 2.05 -17.42 -13.12
N LEU A 109 0.84 -16.88 -13.09
CA LEU A 109 -0.39 -17.64 -13.35
C LEU A 109 -0.63 -17.88 -14.85
N TYR A 110 0.11 -17.20 -15.74
CA TYR A 110 -0.05 -17.37 -17.17
C TYR A 110 0.67 -18.63 -17.67
N PRO A 111 0.10 -19.37 -18.64
CA PRO A 111 0.72 -20.59 -19.15
C PRO A 111 2.13 -20.36 -19.69
N GLY A 112 3.08 -21.17 -19.22
CA GLY A 112 4.48 -21.10 -19.63
C GLY A 112 5.30 -19.99 -18.98
N ALA A 113 4.74 -19.22 -18.04
CA ALA A 113 5.49 -18.28 -17.23
C ALA A 113 6.38 -19.00 -16.21
N ALA A 114 7.55 -18.40 -15.94
CA ALA A 114 8.47 -18.82 -14.89
C ALA A 114 9.10 -17.58 -14.27
N TYR A 115 9.59 -17.68 -13.03
CA TYR A 115 10.32 -16.59 -12.39
C TYR A 115 11.68 -16.34 -13.04
N PHE A 116 12.34 -17.41 -13.50
CA PHE A 116 13.63 -17.38 -14.15
C PHE A 116 13.64 -18.32 -15.36
N ASP A 117 14.40 -17.98 -16.40
CA ASP A 117 14.73 -18.95 -17.44
C ASP A 117 15.60 -20.07 -16.84
N ARG A 118 15.45 -21.31 -17.33
CA ARG A 118 16.15 -22.49 -16.79
C ARG A 118 17.65 -22.31 -16.54
N PRO A 119 18.46 -21.66 -17.41
CA PRO A 119 19.88 -21.48 -17.16
C PRO A 119 20.21 -20.55 -15.98
N PHE A 120 19.27 -19.70 -15.58
CA PHE A 120 19.43 -18.70 -14.50
C PHE A 120 18.64 -19.06 -13.24
N ASP A 121 17.95 -20.20 -13.24
CA ASP A 121 17.19 -20.70 -12.10
C ASP A 121 18.12 -21.43 -11.11
N THR A 122 18.91 -20.65 -10.36
CA THR A 122 19.97 -21.13 -9.47
C THR A 122 19.58 -20.98 -7.99
N PRO A 123 20.22 -21.73 -7.07
CA PRO A 123 19.89 -21.68 -5.63
C PRO A 123 20.02 -20.29 -4.99
N ASP A 124 20.91 -19.44 -5.48
CA ASP A 124 21.11 -18.06 -5.03
C ASP A 124 19.97 -17.11 -5.45
N MET A 125 19.15 -17.51 -6.43
CA MET A 125 17.93 -16.79 -6.80
C MET A 125 16.75 -17.11 -5.87
N HIS A 126 16.99 -17.84 -4.77
CA HIS A 126 15.99 -18.23 -3.80
C HIS A 126 16.35 -17.80 -2.38
N VAL A 127 15.35 -17.31 -1.64
CA VAL A 127 15.47 -16.96 -0.23
C VAL A 127 14.47 -17.81 0.55
N MET A 128 14.97 -18.65 1.46
CA MET A 128 14.15 -19.58 2.26
C MET A 128 13.25 -20.50 1.39
N GLY A 129 13.72 -20.88 0.20
CA GLY A 129 12.99 -21.72 -0.74
C GLY A 129 11.95 -20.98 -1.61
N LEU A 130 11.83 -19.66 -1.47
CA LEU A 130 11.00 -18.83 -2.34
C LEU A 130 11.86 -18.13 -3.39
N PRO A 131 11.39 -17.99 -4.64
CA PRO A 131 12.05 -17.15 -5.64
C PRO A 131 12.25 -15.73 -5.09
N VAL A 132 13.42 -15.13 -5.31
CA VAL A 132 13.73 -13.78 -4.83
C VAL A 132 12.70 -12.75 -5.33
N GLN A 133 12.19 -12.96 -6.54
CA GLN A 133 11.11 -12.18 -7.12
C GLN A 133 9.84 -12.19 -6.26
N ALA A 134 9.38 -13.38 -5.84
CA ALA A 134 8.20 -13.52 -4.98
C ALA A 134 8.41 -12.89 -3.59
N VAL A 135 9.63 -12.97 -3.05
CA VAL A 135 9.97 -12.31 -1.78
C VAL A 135 9.88 -10.79 -1.90
N ILE A 136 10.39 -10.21 -2.99
CA ILE A 136 10.27 -8.78 -3.25
C ILE A 136 8.80 -8.38 -3.38
N GLU A 137 7.99 -9.14 -4.12
CA GLU A 137 6.54 -8.90 -4.25
C GLU A 137 5.83 -8.89 -2.90
N ILE A 138 6.09 -9.88 -2.04
CA ILE A 138 5.53 -9.97 -0.69
C ILE A 138 5.90 -8.74 0.15
N VAL A 139 7.18 -8.33 0.12
CA VAL A 139 7.66 -7.16 0.87
C VAL A 139 6.98 -5.89 0.37
N MET A 140 6.92 -5.68 -0.95
CA MET A 140 6.38 -4.46 -1.54
C MET A 140 4.87 -4.34 -1.32
N LEU A 141 4.13 -5.43 -1.51
CA LEU A 141 2.70 -5.48 -1.19
C LEU A 141 2.46 -5.28 0.32
N GLY A 142 3.32 -5.84 1.17
CA GLY A 142 3.29 -5.62 2.62
C GLY A 142 3.50 -4.15 3.00
N LEU A 143 4.47 -3.47 2.37
CA LEU A 143 4.71 -2.04 2.58
C LEU A 143 3.52 -1.18 2.14
N ILE A 144 2.89 -1.51 1.00
CA ILE A 144 1.69 -0.82 0.53
C ILE A 144 0.53 -1.03 1.51
N ALA A 145 0.30 -2.26 1.97
CA ALA A 145 -0.75 -2.59 2.93
C ALA A 145 -0.55 -1.86 4.27
N ALA A 146 0.69 -1.83 4.77
CA ALA A 146 1.05 -1.11 5.98
C ALA A 146 0.88 0.41 5.82
N ALA A 147 1.26 0.98 4.66
CA ALA A 147 1.03 2.40 4.37
C ALA A 147 -0.45 2.76 4.38
N VAL A 148 -1.31 1.89 3.83
CA VAL A 148 -2.77 2.04 3.90
C VAL A 148 -3.25 1.99 5.35
N ALA A 149 -2.79 1.03 6.15
CA ALA A 149 -3.17 0.88 7.55
C ALA A 149 -2.76 2.09 8.40
N LEU A 150 -1.57 2.65 8.17
CA LEU A 150 -1.09 3.85 8.85
C LEU A 150 -1.85 5.10 8.44
N SER A 151 -2.36 5.15 7.21
CA SER A 151 -3.10 6.30 6.68
C SER A 151 -4.60 6.26 6.98
N ARG A 152 -5.12 5.19 7.59
CA ARG A 152 -6.52 5.11 8.06
C ARG A 152 -6.71 5.95 9.33
N PRO A 153 -7.77 6.78 9.42
CA PRO A 153 -8.12 7.45 10.67
C PRO A 153 -8.33 6.45 11.81
N ALA A 154 -8.05 6.85 13.04
CA ALA A 154 -8.44 6.06 14.21
C ALA A 154 -9.97 5.89 14.25
N PRO A 155 -10.48 4.73 14.71
CA PRO A 155 -11.91 4.59 14.97
C PRO A 155 -12.39 5.72 15.91
N PRO A 156 -13.59 6.28 15.70
CA PRO A 156 -14.12 7.25 16.65
C PRO A 156 -14.19 6.61 18.05
N PRO A 157 -13.90 7.35 19.14
CA PRO A 157 -14.06 6.84 20.48
C PRO A 157 -15.49 6.32 20.64
N GLY A 158 -15.64 5.11 21.19
CA GLY A 158 -16.94 4.48 21.39
C GLY A 158 -17.89 5.45 22.11
N ARG A 159 -19.13 5.56 21.64
CA ARG A 159 -20.15 6.38 22.29
C ARG A 159 -20.19 6.02 23.79
N PRO A 160 -20.14 7.00 24.71
CA PRO A 160 -20.42 6.74 26.11
C PRO A 160 -21.77 6.03 26.19
N VAL A 161 -21.82 4.87 26.85
CA VAL A 161 -23.08 4.22 27.22
C VAL A 161 -23.76 5.20 28.17
N LEU A 162 -24.77 5.92 27.69
CA LEU A 162 -25.60 6.76 28.56
C LEU A 162 -26.20 5.84 29.63
N PRO A 163 -26.14 6.20 30.92
CA PRO A 163 -26.84 5.44 31.95
C PRO A 163 -28.30 5.35 31.55
N GLN A 164 -28.83 4.14 31.36
CA GLN A 164 -30.24 3.94 31.09
C GLN A 164 -31.03 4.64 32.21
N GLY A 165 -31.80 5.66 31.83
CA GLY A 165 -32.66 6.38 32.75
C GLY A 165 -33.59 5.40 33.46
N ARG A 166 -33.69 5.51 34.79
CA ARG A 166 -34.66 4.73 35.57
C ARG A 166 -36.07 4.93 34.98
N PRO A 167 -36.90 3.88 34.89
CA PRO A 167 -38.28 4.03 34.45
C PRO A 167 -39.02 4.96 35.42
N VAL A 168 -39.61 6.03 34.90
CA VAL A 168 -40.58 6.85 35.63
C VAL A 168 -41.89 6.06 35.63
N LEU A 169 -42.30 5.59 36.82
CA LEU A 169 -43.61 4.94 36.98
C LEU A 169 -44.73 5.97 36.77
N PRO A 170 -45.84 5.62 36.10
CA PRO A 170 -46.97 6.54 35.94
C PRO A 170 -47.61 6.84 37.30
N GLN A 171 -47.69 8.12 37.68
CA GLN A 171 -48.59 8.55 38.74
C GLN A 171 -50.03 8.35 38.26
N GLY A 172 -50.78 7.50 38.96
CA GLY A 172 -52.20 7.26 38.69
C GLY A 172 -53.02 8.54 38.84
N ARG A 173 -53.94 8.76 37.89
CA ARG A 173 -55.04 9.72 38.05
C ARG A 173 -56.00 9.20 39.11
N PRO A 174 -56.49 10.03 40.04
CA PRO A 174 -57.71 9.73 40.77
C PRO A 174 -58.91 9.94 39.85
N ASP A 175 -59.79 8.94 39.83
CA ASP A 175 -61.07 8.94 39.14
C ASP A 175 -62.04 9.97 39.73
N ALA A 176 -62.91 10.48 38.87
CA ALA A 176 -63.99 11.40 39.21
C ALA A 176 -65.07 10.71 40.05
N GLY A 177 -65.49 11.37 41.12
CA GLY A 177 -66.65 11.05 41.96
C GLY A 177 -66.96 12.22 42.88
#